data_AF-A0A526TEB1-F1
#
_entry.id   AF-A0A526TEB1-F1
#
_cell.length_a   1.000
_cell.length_b   1.000
_cell.length_c   1.000
_cell.angle_alpha   90.00
_cell.angle_beta   90.00
_cell.angle_gamma   90.00
#
_symmetry.space_group_name_H-M   'P 1'
#
loop_
_entity.id
_entity.type
_entity.pdbx_description
1 polymer ?
#
loop_
_entity_poly.entity_id
_entity_poly.type
_entity_poly.pdbx_seq_one_letter_code
_entity_poly.pdbx_strand_id
1 'polypeptide(L)'
;GSEMPGIFQHDRSKSSNHDHVVFHVVSPAGARSRVIFNDPRRFGFMLFADGPDVHPMVAGLGVEPTGNTLDGALLASLMKGRRSPLKAALLDQRLIAGLGNIYVSEALWRAG
;
A
#
# COMPACT_ATOMS: atom_id res chain seq x y z
N GLY A 1 -5.90 -5.49 32.38
CA GLY A 1 -7.11 -5.46 31.54
C GLY A 1 -6.67 -5.21 30.13
N SER A 2 -6.61 -6.26 29.32
CA SER A 2 -6.11 -6.23 27.94
C SER A 2 -7.28 -6.41 26.98
N GLU A 3 -7.99 -5.31 26.68
CA GLU A 3 -8.80 -5.30 25.47
C GLU A 3 -7.88 -5.01 24.29
N MET A 4 -7.81 -5.96 23.35
CA MET A 4 -6.98 -5.82 22.15
C MET A 4 -7.63 -4.82 21.19
N PRO A 5 -6.92 -3.77 20.74
CA PRO A 5 -7.42 -2.87 19.72
C PRO A 5 -7.26 -3.50 18.32
N GLY A 6 -8.06 -4.53 18.02
CA GLY A 6 -8.26 -5.05 16.66
C GLY A 6 -7.19 -6.01 16.11
N ILE A 7 -7.39 -6.38 14.84
CA ILE A 7 -6.67 -7.41 14.07
C ILE A 7 -5.28 -7.01 13.54
N PHE A 8 -4.78 -5.81 13.86
CA PHE A 8 -3.50 -5.29 13.34
C PHE A 8 -2.33 -5.37 14.33
N GLN A 9 -2.50 -6.03 15.48
CA GLN A 9 -1.43 -6.17 16.47
C GLN A 9 -0.62 -7.45 16.21
N HIS A 10 0.52 -7.28 15.55
CA HIS A 10 1.55 -8.32 15.45
C HIS A 10 2.58 -8.16 16.60
N ASP A 11 3.12 -9.27 17.08
CA ASP A 11 4.19 -9.25 18.09
C ASP A 11 5.38 -8.43 17.59
N ARG A 12 5.82 -7.47 18.41
CA ARG A 12 6.87 -6.52 18.05
C ARG A 12 8.22 -7.23 17.84
N SER A 13 8.89 -6.85 16.76
CA SER A 13 10.36 -6.82 16.74
C SER A 13 10.85 -5.98 17.92
N LYS A 14 11.71 -6.56 18.77
CA LYS A 14 12.21 -5.94 20.02
C LYS A 14 13.12 -4.72 19.79
N SER A 15 13.50 -4.39 18.55
CA SER A 15 14.46 -3.33 18.24
C SER A 15 13.77 -1.99 17.98
N SER A 16 13.84 -1.08 18.96
CA SER A 16 13.41 0.32 18.80
C SER A 16 14.35 1.15 17.92
N ASN A 17 15.48 0.59 17.45
CA ASN A 17 16.45 1.30 16.62
C ASN A 17 15.89 1.74 15.25
N HIS A 18 14.75 1.19 14.86
CA HIS A 18 14.07 1.48 13.60
C HIS A 18 12.75 2.22 13.78
N ASP A 19 12.42 2.66 14.99
CA ASP A 19 11.27 3.52 15.25
C ASP A 19 11.61 4.94 14.79
N HIS A 20 11.18 5.29 13.57
CA HIS A 20 11.58 6.56 12.92
C HIS A 20 10.58 7.69 13.16
N VAL A 21 9.29 7.38 13.31
CA VAL A 21 8.25 8.35 13.71
C VAL A 21 7.36 7.71 14.78
N VAL A 22 7.11 8.43 15.87
CA VAL A 22 6.27 7.98 16.98
C VAL A 22 5.22 9.05 17.31
N PHE A 23 3.96 8.74 17.09
CA PHE A 23 2.85 9.56 17.58
C PHE A 23 2.38 9.04 18.93
N HIS A 24 2.30 9.95 19.90
CA HIS A 24 1.65 9.70 21.18
C HIS A 24 0.22 10.22 21.09
N VAL A 25 -0.75 9.30 21.17
CA VAL A 25 -2.17 9.61 20.99
C VAL A 25 -2.87 9.45 22.32
N VAL A 26 -3.72 10.41 22.65
CA VAL A 26 -4.61 10.36 23.82
C VAL A 26 -6.04 10.37 23.29
N SER A 27 -6.81 9.34 23.63
CA SER A 27 -8.23 9.30 23.26
C SER A 27 -9.02 10.35 24.05
N PRO A 28 -10.22 10.73 23.61
CA PRO A 28 -11.09 11.63 24.39
C PRO A 28 -11.41 11.11 25.80
N ALA A 29 -11.42 9.79 25.99
CA ALA A 29 -11.60 9.13 27.29
C ALA A 29 -10.30 9.08 28.14
N GLY A 30 -9.20 9.68 27.68
CA GLY A 30 -7.91 9.75 28.38
C GLY A 30 -6.99 8.54 28.19
N ALA A 31 -7.39 7.53 27.40
CA ALA A 31 -6.56 6.37 27.15
C ALA A 31 -5.34 6.75 26.28
N ARG A 32 -4.15 6.29 26.66
CA ARG A 32 -2.90 6.59 25.96
C ARG A 32 -2.52 5.46 25.02
N SER A 33 -2.13 5.80 23.79
CA SER A 33 -1.65 4.85 22.78
C SER A 33 -0.46 5.43 22.01
N ARG A 34 0.26 4.57 21.30
CA ARG A 34 1.36 4.98 20.41
C ARG A 34 1.16 4.39 19.02
N VAL A 35 1.30 5.22 18.00
CA VAL A 35 1.40 4.80 16.59
C VAL A 35 2.85 4.97 16.17
N ILE A 36 3.47 3.89 15.70
CA ILE A 36 4.90 3.86 15.38
C ILE A 36 5.10 3.49 13.92
N PHE A 37 5.83 4.32 13.19
CA PHE A 37 6.35 4.01 11.87
C PHE A 37 7.74 3.39 12.03
N ASN A 38 7.79 2.05 11.97
CA ASN A 38 9.03 1.28 12.05
C ASN A 38 9.47 0.89 10.63
N ASP A 39 10.64 1.36 10.20
CA ASP A 39 11.16 1.08 8.85
C ASP A 39 12.66 0.80 8.87
N PRO A 40 13.06 -0.47 9.07
CA PRO A 40 14.48 -0.84 9.16
C PRO A 40 15.30 -0.52 7.91
N ARG A 41 14.67 -0.48 6.73
CA ARG A 41 15.35 -0.23 5.45
C ARG A 41 15.27 1.23 4.99
N ARG A 42 14.43 2.04 5.64
CA ARG A 42 14.23 3.47 5.34
C ARG A 42 13.80 3.71 3.89
N PHE A 43 12.94 2.84 3.36
CA PHE A 43 12.36 3.00 2.02
C PHE A 43 10.98 3.64 2.05
N GLY A 44 10.28 3.58 3.18
CA GLY A 44 9.01 4.24 3.37
C GLY A 44 9.18 5.70 3.79
N PHE A 45 8.09 6.44 3.69
CA PHE A 45 8.04 7.89 3.90
C PHE A 45 6.71 8.27 4.57
N MET A 46 6.72 9.41 5.26
CA MET A 46 5.53 10.05 5.81
C MET A 46 5.57 11.52 5.39
N LEU A 47 4.60 11.93 4.59
CA LEU A 47 4.56 13.24 3.94
C LEU A 47 3.25 13.92 4.31
N PHE A 48 3.29 15.24 4.49
CA PHE A 48 2.08 16.05 4.66
C PHE A 48 1.58 16.48 3.28
N ALA A 49 0.26 16.51 3.13
CA ALA A 49 -0.40 16.99 1.93
C ALA A 49 -1.69 17.72 2.32
N ASP A 50 -2.09 18.70 1.51
CA ASP A 50 -3.31 19.49 1.73
C ASP A 50 -4.60 18.70 1.47
N GLY A 51 -4.49 17.53 0.83
CA GLY A 51 -5.60 16.62 0.57
C GLY A 51 -5.12 15.27 0.03
N PRO A 52 -5.98 14.23 0.08
CA PRO A 52 -5.60 12.85 -0.27
C PRO A 52 -5.15 12.70 -1.73
N ASP A 53 -5.80 13.39 -2.66
CA ASP A 53 -5.54 13.26 -4.11
C ASP A 53 -4.62 14.34 -4.68
N VAL A 54 -4.12 15.24 -3.82
CA VAL A 54 -3.31 16.39 -4.25
C VAL A 54 -1.83 15.99 -4.37
N HIS A 55 -1.38 15.04 -3.55
CA HIS A 55 0.04 14.69 -3.50
C HIS A 55 0.45 13.93 -4.78
N PRO A 56 1.58 14.27 -5.44
CA PRO A 56 2.01 13.63 -6.68
C PRO A 56 2.16 12.10 -6.60
N MET A 57 2.42 11.56 -5.41
CA MET A 57 2.55 10.11 -5.19
C MET A 57 1.22 9.35 -5.18
N VAL A 58 0.09 10.06 -5.04
CA VAL A 58 -1.25 9.49 -5.02
C VAL A 58 -2.04 9.92 -6.26
N ALA A 59 -1.91 11.18 -6.68
CA ALA A 59 -2.64 11.77 -7.79
C ALA A 59 -2.50 11.03 -9.14
N GLY A 60 -1.37 10.34 -9.34
CA GLY A 60 -1.05 9.59 -10.57
C GLY A 60 -1.32 8.09 -10.49
N LEU A 61 -1.93 7.59 -9.41
CA LEU A 61 -2.23 6.18 -9.28
C LEU A 61 -3.34 5.75 -10.26
N GLY A 62 -3.18 4.54 -10.79
CA GLY A 62 -4.16 3.93 -11.69
C GLY A 62 -5.36 3.36 -10.94
N VAL A 63 -6.11 2.49 -11.61
CA VAL A 63 -7.29 1.85 -11.02
C VAL A 63 -6.90 0.98 -9.83
N GLU A 64 -7.72 0.99 -8.77
CA GLU A 64 -7.56 0.02 -7.68
C GLU A 64 -7.95 -1.39 -8.16
N PRO A 65 -7.25 -2.44 -7.72
CA PRO A 65 -7.45 -3.81 -8.17
C PRO A 65 -8.59 -4.51 -7.40
N THR A 66 -9.26 -3.80 -6.50
CA THR A 66 -10.31 -4.30 -5.62
C THR A 66 -11.69 -3.93 -6.17
N GLY A 67 -12.67 -4.83 -6.00
CA GLY A 67 -14.04 -4.63 -6.48
C GLY A 67 -14.26 -5.04 -7.94
N ASN A 68 -15.33 -4.53 -8.54
CA ASN A 68 -15.75 -4.87 -9.92
C ASN A 68 -15.20 -3.90 -10.99
N THR A 69 -14.27 -3.02 -10.62
CA THR A 69 -13.68 -2.01 -11.53
C THR A 69 -12.62 -2.61 -12.45
N LEU A 70 -11.82 -3.56 -11.94
CA LEU A 70 -10.81 -4.26 -12.72
C LEU A 70 -11.41 -5.51 -13.39
N ASP A 71 -11.78 -5.37 -14.66
CA ASP A 71 -12.27 -6.48 -15.49
C ASP A 71 -11.37 -6.76 -16.70
N GLY A 72 -11.70 -7.82 -17.44
CA GLY A 72 -10.92 -8.22 -18.63
C GLY A 72 -10.95 -7.18 -19.75
N ALA A 73 -12.03 -6.41 -19.89
CA ALA A 73 -12.16 -5.38 -20.92
C ALA A 73 -11.27 -4.17 -20.60
N LEU A 74 -11.27 -3.73 -19.34
CA LEU A 74 -10.37 -2.70 -18.85
C LEU A 74 -8.93 -3.14 -18.99
N LEU A 75 -8.58 -4.37 -18.58
CA LEU A 75 -7.22 -4.89 -18.72
C LEU A 75 -6.76 -4.88 -20.19
N ALA A 76 -7.59 -5.37 -21.11
CA ALA A 76 -7.28 -5.35 -22.53
C ALA A 76 -7.09 -3.92 -23.06
N SER A 77 -7.95 -2.98 -22.64
CA SER A 77 -7.83 -1.56 -22.98
C SER A 77 -6.53 -0.95 -22.46
N LEU A 78 -6.19 -1.20 -21.19
CA LEU A 78 -4.97 -0.71 -20.56
C LEU A 78 -3.71 -1.23 -21.26
N MET A 79 -3.74 -2.47 -21.78
CA MET A 79 -2.59 -3.07 -22.46
C MET A 79 -2.50 -2.72 -23.95
N LYS A 80 -3.56 -2.19 -24.54
CA LYS A 80 -3.63 -1.90 -25.99
C LYS A 80 -2.50 -0.97 -26.44
N GLY A 81 -1.76 -1.40 -27.45
CA GLY A 81 -0.66 -0.63 -28.06
C GLY A 81 0.64 -0.58 -27.24
N ARG A 82 0.69 -1.21 -26.06
CA ARG A 82 1.93 -1.29 -25.27
C ARG A 82 2.88 -2.34 -25.85
N ARG A 83 4.17 -2.01 -25.85
CA ARG A 83 5.26 -2.89 -26.29
C ARG A 83 6.09 -3.45 -25.14
N SER A 84 5.84 -2.99 -23.92
CA SER A 84 6.48 -3.49 -22.71
C SER A 84 6.02 -4.93 -22.38
N PRO A 85 6.85 -5.75 -21.73
CA PRO A 85 6.43 -7.04 -21.20
C PRO A 85 5.21 -6.91 -20.28
N LEU A 86 4.30 -7.88 -20.33
CA LEU A 86 3.06 -7.85 -19.54
C LEU A 86 3.33 -7.69 -18.04
N LYS A 87 4.34 -8.40 -17.50
CA LYS A 87 4.76 -8.25 -16.10
C LYS A 87 5.15 -6.81 -15.75
N ALA A 88 5.90 -6.14 -16.62
CA ALA A 88 6.31 -4.75 -16.38
C ALA A 88 5.12 -3.80 -16.41
N ALA A 89 4.17 -4.01 -17.33
CA ALA A 89 2.95 -3.21 -17.39
C ALA A 89 2.06 -3.43 -16.15
N LEU A 90 1.93 -4.66 -15.66
CA LEU A 90 1.15 -4.96 -14.45
C LEU A 90 1.78 -4.41 -13.16
N LEU A 91 3.09 -4.11 -13.16
CA LEU A 91 3.77 -3.47 -12.03
C LEU A 91 3.73 -1.93 -12.09
N ASP A 92 3.27 -1.33 -13.19
CA ASP A 92 3.13 0.11 -13.33
C ASP A 92 1.93 0.60 -12.51
N GLN A 93 2.23 1.25 -11.38
CA GLN A 93 1.22 1.76 -10.44
C GLN A 93 0.31 2.83 -11.03
N ARG A 94 0.66 3.42 -12.19
CA ARG A 94 -0.19 4.36 -12.92
C ARG A 94 -1.27 3.67 -13.75
N LEU A 95 -1.13 2.37 -13.99
CA LEU A 95 -2.13 1.57 -14.68
C LEU A 95 -3.05 0.90 -13.67
N ILE A 96 -2.47 0.13 -12.77
CA ILE A 96 -3.18 -0.60 -11.73
C ILE A 96 -2.38 -0.44 -10.44
N ALA A 97 -2.93 0.28 -9.47
CA ALA A 97 -2.29 0.49 -8.19
C ALA A 97 -2.32 -0.80 -7.35
N GLY A 98 -1.36 -1.00 -6.46
CA GLY A 98 -1.36 -2.11 -5.49
C GLY A 98 -0.90 -3.47 -6.02
N LEU A 99 -0.71 -3.62 -7.34
CA LEU A 99 -0.10 -4.83 -7.89
C LEU A 99 1.41 -4.84 -7.64
N GLY A 100 1.84 -5.76 -6.78
CA GLY A 100 3.25 -5.99 -6.43
C GLY A 100 3.84 -7.23 -7.12
N ASN A 101 5.17 -7.36 -7.03
CA ASN A 101 5.92 -8.44 -7.71
C ASN A 101 5.40 -9.85 -7.41
N ILE A 102 4.96 -10.12 -6.19
CA ILE A 102 4.40 -11.43 -5.78
C ILE A 102 3.11 -11.69 -6.56
N TYR A 103 2.10 -10.84 -6.38
CA TYR A 103 0.79 -11.06 -6.99
C TYR A 103 0.82 -11.05 -8.52
N VAL A 104 1.63 -10.18 -9.14
CA VAL A 104 1.78 -10.18 -10.60
C VAL A 104 2.39 -11.49 -11.08
N SER A 105 3.44 -11.98 -10.41
CA SER A 105 4.10 -13.23 -10.83
C SER A 105 3.17 -14.44 -10.65
N GLU A 106 2.44 -14.49 -9.53
CA GLU A 106 1.44 -15.52 -9.25
C GLU A 106 0.28 -15.48 -10.25
N ALA A 107 -0.25 -14.31 -10.57
CA ALA A 107 -1.34 -14.16 -11.52
C ALA A 107 -0.94 -14.60 -12.92
N LEU A 108 0.26 -14.21 -13.38
CA LEU A 108 0.79 -14.66 -14.66
C LEU A 108 0.99 -16.17 -14.69
N TRP A 109 1.62 -16.74 -13.66
CA TRP A 109 1.81 -18.19 -13.58
C TRP A 109 0.47 -18.96 -13.60
N ARG A 110 -0.56 -18.46 -12.93
CA ARG A 110 -1.91 -19.07 -12.92
C ARG A 110 -2.64 -18.93 -14.27
N ALA A 111 -2.33 -17.89 -15.04
CA ALA A 111 -2.95 -17.61 -16.34
C ALA A 111 -2.27 -18.35 -17.50
N GLY A 112 -1.03 -18.82 -17.31
CA GLY A 112 -0.22 -19.53 -18.31
C GLY A 112 0.77 -18.63 -19.05
#